data_AF-A0A1D6G8U3-F1
#
_entry.id   AF-A0A1D6G8U3-F1
#
_cell.length_a   1.000
_cell.length_b   1.000
_cell.length_c   1.000
_cell.angle_alpha   90.00
_cell.angle_beta   90.00
_cell.angle_gamma   90.00
#
_symmetry.space_group_name_H-M   'P 1'
#
loop_
_entity.id
_entity.type
_entity.pdbx_description
1 polymer ?
#
loop_
_entity_poly.entity_id
_entity_poly.type
_entity_poly.pdbx_seq_one_letter_code
_entity_poly.pdbx_strand_id
1 'polypeptide(L)'
;MSRKLKFFSDQINRAGLRSSVRPALEPDIDLEELEARLGEHEHELLEMNTNSDKLKQTYNELLEFKLVLSKAGHILASSHSHAASAEHELDENIYDNGIHEGNAYLLEQGVHQGAHGHSGVRFVSGIILKSKALAFERMLFRATRGNMLFNQASAGEPVTDPISGEEVEKAVFVVFFSGEQAKAKILKICDSFGASCYPVPEEMVKQRQIFNEVSARLSDLEVTLDAGIQHRNKALESIGSQLWRWTIMVKKEKAVYDTLNMLNFDVTKKCLVGEGWCPIFAKSQIKDCLQRSTIHSNSQVGTIFHEMDTIESPPTYFRTDKFTNAFQEIVDAYGYVHCIKTLHDR
;
A
#
# COMPACT_ATOMS: atom_id res chain seq x y z
N MET A 1 13.57 -4.23 -16.57
CA MET A 1 12.27 -4.88 -16.95
C MET A 1 11.81 -6.02 -16.03
N SER A 2 12.57 -7.12 -15.82
CA SER A 2 12.11 -8.28 -15.02
C SER A 2 11.59 -7.95 -13.60
N ARG A 3 12.21 -7.00 -12.91
CA ARG A 3 11.74 -6.50 -11.61
C ARG A 3 10.33 -5.90 -11.69
N LYS A 4 10.06 -5.08 -12.71
CA LYS A 4 8.77 -4.41 -12.93
C LYS A 4 7.66 -5.45 -13.18
N LEU A 5 7.95 -6.47 -13.97
CA LEU A 5 7.02 -7.58 -14.23
C LEU A 5 6.66 -8.37 -12.96
N LYS A 6 7.64 -8.62 -12.07
CA LYS A 6 7.38 -9.24 -10.77
C LYS A 6 6.48 -8.34 -9.91
N PHE A 7 6.80 -7.04 -9.85
CA PHE A 7 5.96 -6.06 -9.15
C PHE A 7 4.50 -6.08 -9.64
N PHE A 8 4.27 -6.10 -10.96
CA PHE A 8 2.90 -6.20 -11.50
C PHE A 8 2.23 -7.52 -11.13
N SER A 9 2.94 -8.65 -11.21
CA SER A 9 2.41 -9.95 -10.78
C SER A 9 1.99 -9.92 -9.32
N ASP A 10 2.81 -9.34 -8.43
CA ASP A 10 2.51 -9.24 -7.01
C ASP A 10 1.30 -8.34 -6.75
N GLN A 11 1.18 -7.22 -7.46
CA GLN A 11 0.04 -6.30 -7.36
C GLN A 11 -1.27 -6.94 -7.82
N ILE A 12 -1.25 -7.68 -8.94
CA ILE A 12 -2.41 -8.42 -9.46
C ILE A 12 -2.85 -9.49 -8.47
N ASN A 13 -1.89 -10.26 -7.94
CA ASN A 13 -2.17 -11.29 -6.94
C ASN A 13 -2.76 -10.70 -5.65
N ARG A 14 -2.21 -9.58 -5.15
CA ARG A 14 -2.75 -8.87 -3.99
C ARG A 14 -4.16 -8.34 -4.23
N ALA A 15 -4.49 -7.95 -5.47
CA ALA A 15 -5.83 -7.50 -5.83
C ALA A 15 -6.83 -8.66 -6.05
N GLY A 16 -6.40 -9.92 -5.97
CA GLY A 16 -7.26 -11.08 -6.23
C GLY A 16 -7.70 -11.21 -7.69
N LEU A 17 -7.08 -10.45 -8.61
CA LEU A 17 -7.43 -10.46 -10.02
C LEU A 17 -6.78 -11.68 -10.70
N ARG A 18 -7.57 -12.47 -11.44
CA ARG A 18 -7.03 -13.59 -12.22
C ARG A 18 -6.43 -13.06 -13.51
N SER A 19 -5.12 -13.16 -13.68
CA SER A 19 -4.46 -12.87 -14.96
C SER A 19 -5.03 -13.79 -16.03
N SER A 20 -5.54 -13.19 -17.11
CA SER A 20 -5.96 -13.95 -18.29
C SER A 20 -4.73 -14.58 -18.94
N VAL A 21 -4.72 -15.91 -19.02
CA VAL A 21 -3.64 -16.68 -19.67
C VAL A 21 -3.67 -16.52 -21.20
N ARG A 22 -4.73 -15.91 -21.75
CA ARG A 22 -4.92 -15.81 -23.20
C ARG A 22 -4.20 -14.57 -23.74
N PRO A 23 -3.12 -14.73 -24.54
CA PRO A 23 -2.46 -13.59 -25.14
C PRO A 23 -3.40 -12.93 -26.15
N ALA A 24 -3.63 -11.63 -26.01
CA ALA A 24 -4.16 -10.83 -27.12
C ALA A 24 -3.17 -10.91 -28.30
N LEU A 25 -3.69 -11.02 -29.52
CA LEU A 25 -2.91 -11.08 -30.76
C LEU A 25 -2.46 -9.65 -31.10
N GLU A 26 -1.51 -9.11 -30.35
CA GLU A 26 -0.91 -7.79 -30.58
C GLU A 26 0.41 -7.91 -31.37
N PRO A 27 0.78 -6.86 -32.14
CA PRO A 27 2.02 -6.83 -32.93
C PRO A 27 3.27 -7.02 -32.05
N ASP A 28 4.38 -7.38 -32.69
CA ASP A 28 5.68 -7.38 -32.00
C ASP A 28 6.05 -5.96 -31.60
N ILE A 29 6.20 -5.78 -30.29
CA ILE A 29 6.63 -4.54 -29.64
C ILE A 29 8.15 -4.65 -29.52
N ASP A 30 8.84 -3.57 -29.85
CA ASP A 30 10.29 -3.51 -29.67
C ASP A 30 10.65 -3.49 -28.17
N LEU A 31 11.84 -3.95 -27.82
CA LEU A 31 12.29 -4.05 -26.44
C LEU A 31 12.35 -2.68 -25.75
N GLU A 32 12.78 -1.64 -26.48
CA GLU A 32 12.83 -0.26 -25.98
C GLU A 32 11.44 0.30 -25.69
N GLU A 33 10.48 0.06 -26.61
CA GLU A 33 9.08 0.45 -26.43
C GLU A 33 8.46 -0.29 -25.25
N LEU A 34 8.76 -1.59 -25.09
CA LEU A 34 8.33 -2.36 -23.94
C LEU A 34 8.89 -1.79 -22.64
N GLU A 35 10.16 -1.38 -22.59
CA GLU A 35 10.74 -0.77 -21.39
C GLU A 35 10.02 0.52 -20.98
N ALA A 36 9.77 1.39 -21.96
CA ALA A 36 9.05 2.64 -21.77
C ALA A 36 7.65 2.37 -21.21
N ARG A 37 6.88 1.50 -21.87
CA ARG A 37 5.51 1.13 -21.46
C ARG A 37 5.47 0.50 -20.07
N LEU A 38 6.42 -0.39 -19.74
CA LEU A 38 6.53 -0.96 -18.39
C LEU A 38 6.90 0.12 -17.34
N GLY A 39 7.66 1.14 -17.73
CA GLY A 39 7.97 2.29 -16.88
C GLY A 39 6.76 3.16 -16.59
N GLU A 40 5.98 3.50 -17.62
CA GLU A 40 4.75 4.28 -17.48
C GLU A 40 3.75 3.57 -16.57
N HIS A 41 3.47 2.29 -16.82
CA HIS A 41 2.56 1.51 -15.97
C HIS A 41 3.04 1.37 -14.53
N GLU A 42 4.36 1.27 -14.29
CA GLU A 42 4.92 1.22 -12.94
C GLU A 42 4.74 2.56 -12.23
N HIS A 43 5.02 3.67 -12.92
CA HIS A 43 4.85 5.00 -12.39
C HIS A 43 3.39 5.29 -12.03
N GLU A 44 2.47 5.00 -12.96
CA GLU A 44 1.03 5.19 -12.78
C GLU A 44 0.49 4.40 -11.57
N LEU A 45 0.87 3.12 -11.45
CA LEU A 45 0.45 2.28 -10.32
C LEU A 45 1.03 2.75 -8.99
N LEU A 46 2.29 3.20 -8.96
CA LEU A 46 2.89 3.75 -7.75
C LEU A 46 2.19 5.04 -7.33
N GLU A 47 1.92 5.94 -8.27
CA GLU A 47 1.19 7.17 -8.00
C GLU A 47 -0.22 6.87 -7.47
N MET A 48 -0.98 5.99 -8.15
CA MET A 48 -2.29 5.55 -7.70
C MET A 48 -2.28 4.99 -6.28
N ASN A 49 -1.28 4.15 -5.95
CA ASN A 49 -1.16 3.59 -4.60
C ASN A 49 -0.89 4.69 -3.57
N THR A 50 0.06 5.60 -3.83
CA THR A 50 0.36 6.69 -2.89
C THR A 50 -0.83 7.64 -2.69
N ASN A 51 -1.61 7.90 -3.74
CA ASN A 51 -2.81 8.72 -3.67
C ASN A 51 -3.92 8.00 -2.90
N SER A 52 -4.11 6.70 -3.14
CA SER A 52 -5.06 5.87 -2.38
C SER A 52 -4.71 5.84 -0.90
N ASP A 53 -3.44 5.68 -0.54
CA ASP A 53 -3.00 5.63 0.85
C ASP A 53 -3.24 6.97 1.58
N LYS A 54 -2.95 8.10 0.92
CA LYS A 54 -3.27 9.44 1.45
C LYS A 54 -4.78 9.64 1.66
N LEU A 55 -5.60 9.19 0.70
CA LEU A 55 -7.05 9.27 0.80
C LEU A 55 -7.58 8.41 1.94
N LYS A 56 -7.07 7.18 2.11
CA LYS A 56 -7.42 6.31 3.23
C LYS A 56 -7.03 6.91 4.58
N GLN A 57 -5.85 7.52 4.67
CA GLN A 57 -5.43 8.20 5.89
C GLN A 57 -6.40 9.35 6.23
N THR A 58 -6.72 10.19 5.25
CA THR A 58 -7.66 11.31 5.43
C THR A 58 -9.06 10.83 5.81
N TYR A 59 -9.52 9.74 5.19
CA TYR A 59 -10.80 9.10 5.51
C TYR A 59 -10.81 8.60 6.95
N ASN A 60 -9.77 7.88 7.39
CA ASN A 60 -9.65 7.38 8.76
C ASN A 60 -9.63 8.50 9.79
N GLU A 61 -8.87 9.58 9.53
CA GLU A 61 -8.82 10.75 10.42
C GLU A 61 -10.19 11.43 10.57
N LEU A 62 -10.95 11.56 9.47
CA LEU A 62 -12.31 12.11 9.52
C LEU A 62 -13.32 11.16 10.17
N LEU A 63 -13.15 9.86 9.99
CA LEU A 63 -13.98 8.84 10.64
C LEU A 63 -13.79 8.88 12.16
N GLU A 64 -12.53 8.93 12.61
CA GLU A 64 -12.20 9.14 14.03
C GLU A 64 -12.83 10.42 14.56
N PHE A 65 -12.71 11.53 13.82
CA PHE A 65 -13.31 12.80 14.22
C PHE A 65 -14.83 12.72 14.35
N LYS A 66 -15.52 12.08 13.39
CA LYS A 66 -16.98 11.85 13.45
C LYS A 66 -17.38 11.05 14.67
N LEU A 67 -16.63 9.99 15.00
CA LEU A 67 -16.89 9.17 16.19
C LEU A 67 -16.71 9.98 17.47
N VAL A 68 -15.63 10.75 17.57
CA VAL A 68 -15.37 11.62 18.72
C VAL A 68 -16.48 12.66 18.87
N LEU A 69 -16.90 13.33 17.79
CA LEU A 69 -18.01 14.28 17.82
C LEU A 69 -19.30 13.65 18.35
N SER A 70 -19.65 12.45 17.87
CA SER A 70 -20.87 11.76 18.31
C SER A 70 -20.80 11.37 19.79
N LYS A 71 -19.72 10.69 20.23
CA LYS A 71 -19.63 10.15 21.60
C LYS A 71 -19.31 11.21 22.63
N ALA A 72 -18.43 12.18 22.33
CA ALA A 72 -18.11 13.28 23.23
C ALA A 72 -19.32 14.18 23.47
N GLY A 73 -20.18 14.41 22.47
CA GLY A 73 -21.44 15.16 22.64
C GLY A 73 -22.35 14.55 23.70
N HIS A 74 -22.52 13.22 23.68
CA HIS A 74 -23.30 12.53 24.71
C HIS A 74 -22.68 12.66 26.12
N ILE A 75 -21.35 12.55 26.22
CA ILE A 75 -20.64 12.69 27.51
C ILE A 75 -20.76 14.13 28.05
N LEU A 76 -20.58 15.14 27.20
CA LEU A 76 -20.68 16.55 27.57
C LEU A 76 -22.10 16.91 28.03
N ALA A 77 -23.12 16.45 27.30
CA ALA A 77 -24.53 16.65 27.67
C ALA A 77 -24.89 15.98 29.00
N SER A 78 -24.43 14.75 29.24
CA SER A 78 -24.65 14.05 30.52
C SER A 78 -23.99 14.76 31.70
N SER A 79 -22.80 15.35 31.49
CA SER A 79 -22.08 16.07 32.54
C SER A 79 -22.76 17.41 32.91
N HIS A 80 -23.35 18.11 31.93
CA HIS A 80 -24.09 19.36 32.17
C HIS A 80 -25.42 19.13 32.91
N SER A 81 -26.14 18.04 32.61
CA SER A 81 -27.38 17.70 33.34
C SER A 81 -27.15 17.40 34.83
N HIS A 82 -26.00 16.80 35.18
CA HIS A 82 -25.60 16.59 36.57
C HIS A 82 -25.15 17.88 37.28
N ALA A 83 -24.46 18.80 36.58
CA ALA A 83 -24.05 20.08 37.16
C ALA A 83 -25.23 21.03 37.43
N ALA A 84 -26.19 21.12 36.51
CA ALA A 84 -27.40 21.94 36.68
C ALA A 84 -28.30 21.46 37.83
N SER A 85 -28.22 20.17 38.20
CA SER A 85 -28.94 19.61 39.35
C SER A 85 -28.25 19.93 40.69
N ALA A 86 -26.93 20.14 40.69
CA ALA A 86 -26.16 20.45 41.90
C ALA A 86 -26.12 21.96 42.21
N GLU A 87 -26.22 22.82 41.19
CA GLU A 87 -26.30 24.28 41.38
C GLU A 87 -27.65 24.72 41.99
N HIS A 88 -28.70 23.92 41.85
CA HIS A 88 -30.04 24.26 42.35
C HIS A 88 -30.24 24.03 43.87
N GLU A 89 -29.26 23.46 44.57
CA GLU A 89 -29.35 23.20 46.03
C GLU A 89 -28.59 24.22 46.90
N LEU A 90 -27.86 25.19 46.33
CA LEU A 90 -27.02 26.13 47.09
C LEU A 90 -27.38 27.61 46.96
N ASP A 91 -28.44 27.98 46.22
CA ASP A 91 -28.79 29.40 45.99
C ASP A 91 -30.27 29.71 46.27
N GLU A 92 -30.72 29.41 47.49
CA GLU A 92 -31.84 30.16 48.09
C GLU A 92 -31.26 31.00 49.22
N ASN A 93 -30.93 32.27 48.94
CA ASN A 93 -31.10 33.44 49.82
C ASN A 93 -30.35 34.66 49.26
N ILE A 94 -31.07 35.61 48.64
CA ILE A 94 -31.08 37.06 48.91
C ILE A 94 -31.72 37.84 47.73
N TYR A 95 -32.73 38.64 48.06
CA TYR A 95 -33.41 39.62 47.21
C TYR A 95 -32.51 40.81 46.84
N ASP A 96 -32.62 41.36 45.62
CA ASP A 96 -33.26 42.67 45.33
C ASP A 96 -32.85 43.28 43.95
N ASN A 97 -33.79 44.06 43.42
CA ASN A 97 -33.96 44.83 42.18
C ASN A 97 -32.76 45.42 41.40
N GLY A 98 -32.98 45.62 40.09
CA GLY A 98 -32.35 46.72 39.34
C GLY A 98 -32.51 46.67 37.81
N ILE A 99 -33.41 47.50 37.28
CA ILE A 99 -33.71 47.78 35.87
C ILE A 99 -32.53 48.51 35.15
N HIS A 100 -32.18 48.17 33.90
CA HIS A 100 -32.38 48.98 32.67
C HIS A 100 -31.43 48.66 31.50
N GLU A 101 -31.91 49.00 30.31
CA GLU A 101 -31.48 48.70 28.94
C GLU A 101 -30.26 49.50 28.45
N GLY A 102 -29.62 49.04 27.37
CA GLY A 102 -28.76 49.91 26.55
C GLY A 102 -27.84 49.24 25.52
N ASN A 103 -28.39 48.94 24.34
CA ASN A 103 -27.82 49.21 22.99
C ASN A 103 -26.44 48.68 22.52
N ALA A 104 -26.54 47.93 21.40
CA ALA A 104 -25.99 48.28 20.07
C ALA A 104 -24.61 47.77 19.59
N TYR A 105 -24.67 47.10 18.41
CA TYR A 105 -23.71 47.06 17.29
C TYR A 105 -22.38 46.33 17.53
N LEU A 106 -21.66 45.72 16.58
CA LEU A 106 -21.77 45.27 15.18
C LEU A 106 -20.37 44.66 14.92
N LEU A 107 -20.29 43.63 14.08
CA LEU A 107 -19.07 42.89 13.71
C LEU A 107 -17.79 43.75 13.59
N GLU A 108 -16.69 43.30 14.19
CA GLU A 108 -15.42 43.09 13.47
C GLU A 108 -14.44 42.19 14.25
N GLN A 109 -13.60 41.50 13.46
CA GLN A 109 -12.70 40.41 13.82
C GLN A 109 -11.62 40.77 14.85
N GLY A 110 -11.24 39.77 15.65
CA GLY A 110 -9.91 39.75 16.29
C GLY A 110 -9.90 39.09 17.66
N VAL A 111 -9.54 37.81 17.68
CA VAL A 111 -8.80 37.14 18.78
C VAL A 111 -9.11 37.67 20.20
N HIS A 112 -10.33 37.47 20.69
CA HIS A 112 -10.59 37.54 22.12
C HIS A 112 -11.54 36.41 22.49
N GLN A 113 -11.05 35.54 23.38
CA GLN A 113 -11.86 34.65 24.19
C GLN A 113 -12.90 35.52 24.88
N GLY A 114 -14.12 35.54 24.34
CA GLY A 114 -15.25 36.22 24.93
C GLY A 114 -15.53 35.58 26.28
N ALA A 115 -15.29 36.35 27.34
CA ALA A 115 -15.71 36.04 28.69
C ALA A 115 -17.24 36.05 28.75
N HIS A 116 -17.85 34.90 28.56
CA HIS A 116 -19.21 34.62 29.02
C HIS A 116 -19.11 33.49 30.05
N GLY A 117 -19.40 33.87 31.30
CA GLY A 117 -19.17 33.04 32.46
C GLY A 117 -20.15 31.87 32.49
N HIS A 118 -19.63 30.67 32.29
CA HIS A 118 -20.13 29.41 32.86
C HIS A 118 -18.91 28.49 33.02
N SER A 119 -18.59 28.10 34.27
CA SER A 119 -17.58 27.09 34.67
C SER A 119 -16.12 27.27 34.18
N GLY A 120 -15.17 27.48 35.09
CA GLY A 120 -13.72 27.51 34.81
C GLY A 120 -13.10 26.15 34.43
N VAL A 121 -13.91 25.18 34.00
CA VAL A 121 -13.52 23.81 33.67
C VAL A 121 -13.44 23.67 32.15
N ARG A 122 -12.24 23.32 31.65
CA ARG A 122 -11.99 23.05 30.23
C ARG A 122 -11.96 21.55 29.99
N PHE A 123 -12.11 21.13 28.75
CA PHE A 123 -11.98 19.72 28.40
C PHE A 123 -11.09 19.47 27.18
N VAL A 124 -10.60 18.24 27.07
CA VAL A 124 -9.92 17.69 25.90
C VAL A 124 -10.62 16.39 25.54
N SER A 125 -10.98 16.26 24.26
CA SER A 125 -11.59 15.06 23.69
C SER A 125 -10.65 14.39 22.70
N GLY A 126 -10.74 13.07 22.60
CA GLY A 126 -9.95 12.31 21.65
C GLY A 126 -10.34 10.85 21.58
N ILE A 127 -9.56 10.08 20.83
CA ILE A 127 -9.72 8.65 20.64
C ILE A 127 -8.40 7.93 20.94
N ILE A 128 -8.47 6.76 21.56
CA ILE A 128 -7.32 5.94 21.94
C ILE A 128 -7.64 4.46 21.75
N LEU A 129 -6.62 3.62 21.59
CA LEU A 129 -6.79 2.17 21.65
C LEU A 129 -7.36 1.74 23.00
N LYS A 130 -8.42 0.93 22.97
CA LYS A 130 -9.11 0.46 24.18
C LYS A 130 -8.19 -0.33 25.12
N SER A 131 -7.23 -1.08 24.57
CA SER A 131 -6.21 -1.81 25.32
C SER A 131 -5.30 -0.90 26.17
N LYS A 132 -5.10 0.35 25.74
CA LYS A 132 -4.24 1.34 26.42
C LYS A 132 -5.02 2.29 27.34
N ALA A 133 -6.36 2.31 27.26
CA ALA A 133 -7.21 3.29 27.93
C ALA A 133 -7.01 3.31 29.47
N LEU A 134 -6.92 2.16 30.11
CA LEU A 134 -6.76 2.08 31.58
C LEU A 134 -5.38 2.57 32.05
N ALA A 135 -4.32 2.27 31.28
CA ALA A 135 -2.99 2.79 31.58
C ALA A 135 -2.91 4.31 31.36
N PHE A 136 -3.58 4.81 30.33
CA PHE A 136 -3.70 6.21 30.00
C PHE A 136 -4.41 7.00 31.12
N GLU A 137 -5.57 6.53 31.58
CA GLU A 137 -6.31 7.12 32.70
C GLU A 137 -5.45 7.23 33.97
N ARG A 138 -4.76 6.13 34.34
CA ARG A 138 -3.88 6.11 35.52
C ARG A 138 -2.72 7.10 35.40
N MET A 139 -2.16 7.28 34.21
CA MET A 139 -1.08 8.24 34.00
C MET A 139 -1.59 9.67 34.11
N LEU A 140 -2.74 9.97 33.49
CA LEU A 140 -3.38 11.29 33.59
C LEU A 140 -3.69 11.64 35.05
N PHE A 141 -4.32 10.73 35.80
CA PHE A 141 -4.65 10.91 37.21
C PHE A 141 -3.40 11.22 38.05
N ARG A 142 -2.30 10.51 37.84
CA ARG A 142 -1.02 10.74 38.54
C ARG A 142 -0.41 12.10 38.18
N ALA A 143 -0.42 12.48 36.91
CA ALA A 143 0.20 13.71 36.43
C ALA A 143 -0.55 14.99 36.87
N THR A 144 -1.88 14.89 37.00
CA THR A 144 -2.76 15.96 37.48
C THR A 144 -3.02 15.90 38.98
N ARG A 145 -2.47 14.91 39.70
CA ARG A 145 -2.67 14.67 41.14
C ARG A 145 -4.16 14.49 41.51
N GLY A 146 -4.93 13.88 40.63
CA GLY A 146 -6.37 13.64 40.81
C GLY A 146 -7.27 14.82 40.45
N ASN A 147 -6.72 15.95 39.99
CA ASN A 147 -7.51 17.12 39.58
C ASN A 147 -7.98 17.03 38.11
N MET A 148 -8.53 15.88 37.72
CA MET A 148 -9.14 15.67 36.40
C MET A 148 -10.31 14.69 36.50
N LEU A 149 -11.32 14.88 35.65
CA LEU A 149 -12.41 13.93 35.48
C LEU A 149 -12.25 13.25 34.11
N PHE A 150 -12.08 11.93 34.12
CA PHE A 150 -11.93 11.11 32.92
C PHE A 150 -13.23 10.39 32.60
N ASN A 151 -13.81 10.68 31.44
CA ASN A 151 -14.96 9.96 30.92
C ASN A 151 -14.54 9.24 29.64
N GLN A 152 -14.95 7.97 29.50
CA GLN A 152 -14.69 7.19 28.29
C GLN A 152 -15.97 6.49 27.80
N ALA A 153 -16.09 6.34 26.49
CA ALA A 153 -17.13 5.56 25.84
C ALA A 153 -16.50 4.70 24.74
N SER A 154 -17.03 3.49 24.56
CA SER A 154 -16.61 2.65 23.43
C SER A 154 -16.94 3.33 22.11
N ALA A 155 -15.99 3.31 21.17
CA ALA A 155 -16.21 3.77 19.80
C ALA A 155 -17.31 2.96 19.09
N GLY A 156 -17.52 1.71 19.51
CA GLY A 156 -18.48 0.78 18.94
C GLY A 156 -17.80 -0.14 17.93
N GLU A 157 -17.81 0.26 16.66
CA GLU A 157 -17.22 -0.50 15.57
C GLU A 157 -15.67 -0.45 15.61
N PRO A 158 -14.99 -1.57 15.29
CA PRO A 158 -13.54 -1.55 15.16
C PRO A 158 -13.15 -0.64 14.01
N VAL A 159 -12.16 0.23 14.26
CA VAL A 159 -11.64 1.16 13.25
C VAL A 159 -10.32 0.60 12.75
N THR A 160 -10.14 0.54 11.43
CA THR A 160 -8.87 0.10 10.85
C THR A 160 -7.76 1.06 11.25
N ASP A 161 -6.71 0.54 11.88
CA ASP A 161 -5.54 1.32 12.22
C ASP A 161 -4.75 1.68 10.95
N PRO A 162 -4.47 2.98 10.69
CA PRO A 162 -3.74 3.42 9.49
C PRO A 162 -2.32 2.84 9.37
N ILE A 163 -1.72 2.36 10.46
CA ILE A 163 -0.34 1.85 10.47
C ILE A 163 -0.29 0.32 10.33
N SER A 164 -1.11 -0.41 11.10
CA SER A 164 -1.11 -1.88 11.06
C SER A 164 -2.06 -2.47 10.02
N GLY A 165 -3.09 -1.72 9.59
CA GLY A 165 -4.16 -2.24 8.75
C GLY A 165 -5.08 -3.24 9.47
N GLU A 166 -4.93 -3.40 10.79
CA GLU A 166 -5.77 -4.27 11.60
C GLU A 166 -6.99 -3.51 12.13
N GLU A 167 -8.09 -4.24 12.27
CA GLU A 167 -9.29 -3.76 12.94
C GLU A 167 -9.04 -3.69 14.46
N VAL A 168 -8.90 -2.47 14.99
CA VAL A 168 -8.64 -2.26 16.41
C VAL A 168 -9.84 -1.63 17.11
N GLU A 169 -10.14 -2.14 18.31
CA GLU A 169 -11.13 -1.52 19.18
C GLU A 169 -10.57 -0.22 19.77
N LYS A 170 -11.27 0.89 19.48
CA LYS A 170 -10.93 2.21 20.01
C LYS A 170 -11.96 2.67 21.05
N ALA A 171 -11.55 3.58 21.92
CA ALA A 171 -12.39 4.23 22.91
C ALA A 171 -12.27 5.75 22.75
N VAL A 172 -13.42 6.43 22.74
CA VAL A 172 -13.49 7.89 22.80
C VAL A 172 -13.38 8.31 24.25
N PHE A 173 -12.58 9.33 24.54
CA PHE A 173 -12.43 9.89 25.87
C PHE A 173 -12.70 11.40 25.88
N VAL A 174 -13.13 11.88 27.05
CA VAL A 174 -13.26 13.29 27.38
C VAL A 174 -12.63 13.50 28.76
N VAL A 175 -11.65 14.40 28.83
CA VAL A 175 -10.95 14.75 30.06
C VAL A 175 -11.31 16.18 30.43
N PHE A 176 -11.99 16.36 31.56
CA PHE A 176 -12.21 17.68 32.15
C PHE A 176 -11.06 18.03 33.10
N PHE A 177 -10.58 19.27 33.02
CA PHE A 177 -9.48 19.78 33.83
C PHE A 177 -9.64 21.28 34.07
N SER A 178 -8.89 21.81 35.03
CA SER A 178 -8.74 23.24 35.25
C SER A 178 -7.26 23.65 35.23
N GLY A 179 -6.98 24.82 34.64
CA GLY A 179 -5.63 25.38 34.53
C GLY A 179 -4.83 24.94 33.30
N GLU A 180 -4.01 25.86 32.78
CA GLU A 180 -3.24 25.65 31.54
C GLU A 180 -2.09 24.64 31.71
N GLN A 181 -1.52 24.53 32.92
CA GLN A 181 -0.48 23.54 33.20
C GLN A 181 -1.01 22.09 33.12
N ALA A 182 -2.27 21.87 33.52
CA ALA A 182 -2.90 20.56 33.39
C ALA A 182 -3.10 20.21 31.91
N LYS A 183 -3.59 21.15 31.10
CA LYS A 183 -3.73 21.00 29.65
C LYS A 183 -2.43 20.58 28.97
N ALA A 184 -1.34 21.29 29.25
CA ALA A 184 -0.03 20.99 28.66
C ALA A 184 0.47 19.59 29.03
N LYS A 185 0.21 19.11 30.26
CA LYS A 185 0.53 17.73 30.67
C LYS A 185 -0.37 16.71 29.97
N ILE A 186 -1.67 16.97 29.90
CA ILE A 186 -2.65 16.06 29.25
C ILE A 186 -2.28 15.86 27.79
N LEU A 187 -2.04 16.94 27.03
CA LEU A 187 -1.66 16.87 25.62
C LEU A 187 -0.36 16.07 25.42
N LYS A 188 0.67 16.30 26.25
CA LYS A 188 1.91 15.49 26.19
C LYS A 188 1.67 14.02 26.45
N ILE A 189 0.75 13.68 27.36
CA ILE A 189 0.39 12.29 27.65
C ILE A 189 -0.40 11.70 26.46
N CYS A 190 -1.32 12.45 25.85
CA CYS A 190 -2.02 12.03 24.62
C CYS A 190 -1.02 11.67 23.52
N ASP A 191 -0.05 12.55 23.24
CA ASP A 191 0.98 12.31 22.23
C ASP A 191 1.81 11.05 22.54
N SER A 192 2.20 10.86 23.81
CA SER A 192 3.00 9.69 24.23
C SER A 192 2.25 8.35 24.15
N PHE A 193 0.93 8.36 24.29
CA PHE A 193 0.09 7.16 24.20
C PHE A 193 -0.40 6.89 22.77
N GLY A 194 -0.15 7.81 21.84
CA GLY A 194 -0.67 7.76 20.47
C GLY A 194 -2.18 7.99 20.42
N ALA A 195 -2.70 8.88 21.27
CA ALA A 195 -4.10 9.26 21.26
C ALA A 195 -4.32 10.47 20.34
N SER A 196 -5.26 10.35 19.40
CA SER A 196 -5.63 11.44 18.50
C SER A 196 -6.63 12.37 19.20
N CYS A 197 -6.25 13.63 19.41
CA CYS A 197 -7.13 14.64 20.00
C CYS A 197 -7.88 15.44 18.93
N TYR A 198 -9.17 15.67 19.15
CA TYR A 198 -10.02 16.40 18.23
C TYR A 198 -10.81 17.49 18.95
N PRO A 199 -10.95 18.70 18.36
CA PRO A 199 -11.73 19.77 18.94
C PRO A 199 -13.23 19.50 18.78
N VAL A 200 -13.98 19.52 19.88
CA VAL A 200 -15.43 19.37 19.88
C VAL A 200 -16.06 20.67 20.38
N PRO A 201 -16.95 21.32 19.61
CA PRO A 201 -17.67 22.51 20.10
C PRO A 201 -18.60 22.16 21.26
N GLU A 202 -18.72 23.09 22.22
CA GLU A 202 -19.68 22.97 23.34
C GLU A 202 -21.12 23.22 22.88
N GLU A 203 -21.32 24.09 21.88
CA GLU A 203 -22.64 24.39 21.34
C GLU A 203 -23.18 23.24 20.49
N MET A 204 -24.29 22.65 20.95
CA MET A 204 -24.97 21.54 20.27
C MET A 204 -25.35 21.84 18.80
N VAL A 205 -25.71 23.09 18.49
CA VAL A 205 -26.07 23.50 17.12
C VAL A 205 -24.83 23.46 16.21
N LYS A 206 -23.70 24.04 16.65
CA LYS A 206 -22.43 24.00 15.92
C LYS A 206 -21.91 22.57 15.80
N GLN A 207 -22.02 21.77 16.87
CA GLN A 207 -21.63 20.36 16.84
C GLN A 207 -22.41 19.56 15.77
N ARG A 208 -23.74 19.75 15.70
CA ARG A 208 -24.58 19.09 14.69
C ARG A 208 -24.23 19.54 13.27
N GLN A 209 -23.93 20.83 13.08
CA GLN A 209 -23.49 21.35 11.79
C GLN A 209 -22.17 20.70 11.34
N ILE A 210 -21.15 20.68 12.19
CA ILE A 210 -19.85 20.05 11.88
C ILE A 210 -20.03 18.55 11.65
N PHE A 211 -20.87 17.87 12.44
CA PHE A 211 -21.14 16.45 12.24
C PHE A 211 -21.72 16.15 10.85
N ASN A 212 -22.67 16.98 10.39
CA ASN A 212 -23.27 16.84 9.06
C ASN A 212 -22.25 17.12 7.95
N GLU A 213 -21.42 18.15 8.11
CA GLU A 213 -20.35 18.48 7.17
C GLU A 213 -19.30 17.36 7.05
N VAL A 214 -18.83 16.85 8.20
CA VAL A 214 -17.87 15.72 8.25
C VAL A 214 -18.49 14.46 7.64
N SER A 215 -19.78 14.22 7.90
CA SER A 215 -20.49 13.06 7.32
C SER A 215 -20.64 13.16 5.81
N ALA A 216 -20.94 14.34 5.27
CA ALA A 216 -20.99 14.58 3.83
C ALA A 216 -19.61 14.35 3.19
N ARG A 217 -18.55 14.93 3.78
CA ARG A 217 -17.18 14.77 3.29
C ARG A 217 -16.69 13.31 3.34
N LEU A 218 -17.08 12.55 4.36
CA LEU A 218 -16.79 11.12 4.43
C LEU A 218 -17.46 10.34 3.30
N SER A 219 -18.73 10.65 3.00
CA SER A 219 -19.45 10.04 1.87
C SER A 219 -18.76 10.34 0.53
N ASP A 220 -18.32 11.58 0.32
CA ASP A 220 -17.61 11.97 -0.91
C ASP A 220 -16.26 11.26 -1.05
N LEU A 221 -15.52 11.13 0.07
CA LEU A 221 -14.25 10.41 0.10
C LEU A 221 -14.43 8.90 -0.15
N GLU A 222 -15.51 8.30 0.35
CA GLU A 222 -15.82 6.90 0.12
C GLU A 222 -16.08 6.62 -1.37
N VAL A 223 -16.88 7.46 -2.03
CA VAL A 223 -17.12 7.38 -3.48
C VAL A 223 -15.81 7.56 -4.26
N THR A 224 -14.97 8.51 -3.85
CA THR A 224 -13.67 8.75 -4.49
C THR A 224 -12.72 7.57 -4.32
N LEU A 225 -12.72 6.95 -3.13
CA LEU A 225 -11.92 5.77 -2.84
C LEU A 225 -12.35 4.58 -3.71
N ASP A 226 -13.67 4.33 -3.80
CA ASP A 226 -14.21 3.25 -4.63
C ASP A 226 -13.87 3.46 -6.11
N ALA A 227 -14.08 4.69 -6.62
CA ALA A 227 -13.67 5.06 -7.98
C ALA A 227 -12.16 4.84 -8.21
N GLY A 228 -11.32 5.18 -7.24
CA GLY A 228 -9.88 4.93 -7.28
C GLY A 228 -9.53 3.44 -7.31
N ILE A 229 -10.21 2.61 -6.52
CA ILE A 229 -10.04 1.15 -6.52
C ILE A 229 -10.43 0.56 -7.88
N GLN A 230 -11.57 0.99 -8.43
CA GLN A 230 -12.03 0.57 -9.75
C GLN A 230 -11.05 0.98 -10.86
N HIS A 231 -10.54 2.21 -10.83
CA HIS A 231 -9.52 2.71 -11.78
C HIS A 231 -8.26 1.85 -11.72
N ARG A 232 -7.73 1.61 -10.51
CA ARG A 232 -6.57 0.76 -10.29
C ARG A 232 -6.79 -0.67 -10.76
N ASN A 233 -7.96 -1.25 -10.50
CA ASN A 233 -8.28 -2.62 -10.93
C ASN A 233 -8.34 -2.71 -12.46
N LYS A 234 -8.93 -1.73 -13.15
CA LYS A 234 -8.94 -1.67 -14.63
C LYS A 234 -7.51 -1.58 -15.21
N ALA A 235 -6.64 -0.78 -14.61
CA ALA A 235 -5.24 -0.70 -15.02
C ALA A 235 -4.51 -2.04 -14.82
N LEU A 236 -4.74 -2.70 -13.68
CA LEU A 236 -4.17 -4.02 -13.38
C LEU A 236 -4.71 -5.12 -14.31
N GLU A 237 -5.99 -5.07 -14.70
CA GLU A 237 -6.58 -5.99 -15.68
C GLU A 237 -5.95 -5.81 -17.07
N SER A 238 -5.77 -4.56 -17.50
CA SER A 238 -5.09 -4.23 -18.77
C SER A 238 -3.67 -4.82 -18.79
N ILE A 239 -2.87 -4.55 -17.75
CA ILE A 239 -1.52 -5.11 -17.57
C ILE A 239 -1.57 -6.63 -17.49
N GLY A 240 -2.51 -7.18 -16.73
CA GLY A 240 -2.65 -8.61 -16.48
C GLY A 240 -2.95 -9.43 -17.73
N SER A 241 -3.54 -8.82 -18.76
CA SER A 241 -3.79 -9.45 -20.07
C SER A 241 -2.51 -9.64 -20.91
N GLN A 242 -1.52 -8.78 -20.74
CA GLN A 242 -0.27 -8.78 -21.53
C GLN A 242 0.94 -9.31 -20.75
N LEU A 243 0.82 -9.43 -19.42
CA LEU A 243 1.90 -9.79 -18.51
C LEU A 243 2.64 -11.08 -18.89
N TRP A 244 1.91 -12.11 -19.31
CA TRP A 244 2.49 -13.38 -19.78
C TRP A 244 3.40 -13.18 -20.99
N ARG A 245 2.92 -12.45 -22.01
CA ARG A 245 3.67 -12.17 -23.25
C ARG A 245 4.94 -11.37 -22.94
N TRP A 246 4.82 -10.30 -22.16
CA TRP A 246 5.98 -9.50 -21.74
C TRP A 246 6.99 -10.31 -20.93
N THR A 247 6.51 -11.22 -20.07
CA THR A 247 7.39 -12.10 -19.29
C THR A 247 8.18 -13.06 -20.19
N ILE A 248 7.55 -13.66 -21.20
CA ILE A 248 8.25 -14.53 -22.15
C ILE A 248 9.25 -13.72 -22.97
N MET A 249 8.84 -12.56 -23.48
CA MET A 249 9.70 -11.70 -24.29
C MET A 249 10.97 -11.32 -23.53
N VAL A 250 10.84 -10.78 -22.32
CA VAL A 250 11.99 -10.41 -21.48
C VAL A 250 12.84 -11.62 -21.09
N LYS A 251 12.23 -12.80 -20.86
CA LYS A 251 12.99 -14.03 -20.56
C LYS A 251 13.79 -14.52 -21.76
N LYS A 252 13.19 -14.51 -22.97
CA LYS A 252 13.87 -14.88 -24.21
C LYS A 252 15.03 -13.93 -24.48
N GLU A 253 14.77 -12.63 -24.39
CA GLU A 253 15.77 -11.61 -24.63
C GLU A 253 16.94 -11.70 -23.66
N LYS A 254 16.63 -11.87 -22.36
CA LYS A 254 17.66 -12.13 -21.36
C LYS A 254 18.49 -13.37 -21.70
N ALA A 255 17.86 -14.47 -22.11
CA ALA A 255 18.58 -15.69 -22.48
C ALA A 255 19.48 -15.50 -23.71
N VAL A 256 19.07 -14.66 -24.67
CA VAL A 256 19.90 -14.26 -25.81
C VAL A 256 21.13 -13.50 -25.32
N TYR A 257 20.96 -12.44 -24.52
CA TYR A 257 22.10 -11.69 -23.96
C TYR A 257 23.01 -12.55 -23.07
N ASP A 258 22.44 -13.42 -22.24
CA ASP A 258 23.20 -14.38 -21.43
C ASP A 258 24.03 -15.31 -22.34
N THR A 259 23.49 -15.72 -23.49
CA THR A 259 24.22 -16.53 -24.48
C THR A 259 25.31 -15.72 -25.18
N LEU A 260 25.02 -14.49 -25.61
CA LEU A 260 26.00 -13.60 -26.25
C LEU A 260 27.18 -13.29 -25.31
N ASN A 261 26.93 -13.18 -24.00
CA ASN A 261 27.96 -12.98 -22.98
C ASN A 261 28.92 -14.17 -22.83
N MET A 262 28.53 -15.38 -23.28
CA MET A 262 29.43 -16.54 -23.32
C MET A 262 30.32 -16.57 -24.57
N LEU A 263 30.04 -15.72 -25.57
CA LEU A 263 30.81 -15.65 -26.82
C LEU A 263 31.95 -14.66 -26.66
N ASN A 264 33.05 -14.91 -27.38
CA ASN A 264 34.19 -14.01 -27.42
C ASN A 264 33.98 -12.94 -28.51
N PHE A 265 34.32 -11.68 -28.21
CA PHE A 265 34.19 -10.57 -29.15
C PHE A 265 35.52 -10.28 -29.85
N ASP A 266 35.57 -10.54 -31.16
CA ASP A 266 36.71 -10.17 -32.00
C ASP A 266 36.57 -8.71 -32.46
N VAL A 267 37.34 -7.82 -31.83
CA VAL A 267 37.37 -6.38 -32.11
C VAL A 267 37.82 -6.09 -33.55
N THR A 268 38.67 -6.93 -34.13
CA THR A 268 39.26 -6.71 -35.46
C THR A 268 38.21 -6.91 -36.56
N LYS A 269 37.41 -7.97 -36.43
CA LYS A 269 36.38 -8.33 -37.42
C LYS A 269 34.98 -7.84 -37.04
N LYS A 270 34.83 -7.28 -35.83
CA LYS A 270 33.54 -6.92 -35.22
C LYS A 270 32.55 -8.08 -35.26
N CYS A 271 33.03 -9.28 -34.94
CA CYS A 271 32.21 -10.49 -34.92
C CYS A 271 32.28 -11.19 -33.56
N LEU A 272 31.22 -11.91 -33.21
CA LEU A 272 31.23 -12.82 -32.07
C LEU A 272 31.70 -14.20 -32.53
N VAL A 273 32.59 -14.80 -31.75
CA VAL A 273 33.13 -16.14 -31.96
C VAL A 273 32.76 -16.99 -30.75
N GLY A 274 32.12 -18.12 -31.01
CA GLY A 274 31.77 -19.10 -29.98
C GLY A 274 32.10 -20.50 -30.41
N GLU A 275 32.44 -21.32 -29.44
CA GLU A 275 32.63 -22.74 -29.59
C GLU A 275 31.51 -23.45 -28.83
N GLY A 276 31.01 -24.55 -29.37
CA GLY A 276 29.88 -25.25 -28.77
C GLY A 276 29.71 -26.65 -29.32
N TRP A 277 29.22 -27.54 -28.45
CA TRP A 277 28.92 -28.91 -28.79
C TRP A 277 27.57 -29.01 -29.51
N CYS A 278 27.53 -29.73 -30.62
CA CYS A 278 26.28 -30.07 -31.30
C CYS A 278 26.26 -31.53 -31.74
N PRO A 279 25.09 -32.21 -31.71
CA PRO A 279 24.97 -33.55 -32.26
C PRO A 279 25.23 -33.56 -33.77
N ILE A 280 25.95 -34.58 -34.25
CA ILE A 280 26.33 -34.70 -35.67
C ILE A 280 25.10 -34.69 -36.59
N PHE A 281 24.01 -35.34 -36.19
CA PHE A 281 22.76 -35.37 -36.97
C PHE A 281 22.06 -34.00 -37.07
N ALA A 282 22.31 -33.08 -36.13
CA ALA A 282 21.69 -31.76 -36.10
C ALA A 282 22.44 -30.72 -36.95
N LYS A 283 23.64 -31.04 -37.46
CA LYS A 283 24.48 -30.12 -38.24
C LYS A 283 23.74 -29.47 -39.41
N SER A 284 22.92 -30.23 -40.15
CA SER A 284 22.13 -29.68 -41.27
C SER A 284 21.11 -28.66 -40.79
N GLN A 285 20.37 -28.99 -39.73
CA GLN A 285 19.32 -28.11 -39.17
C GLN A 285 19.91 -26.79 -38.65
N ILE A 286 21.09 -26.84 -38.04
CA ILE A 286 21.81 -25.65 -37.57
C ILE A 286 22.22 -24.79 -38.76
N LYS A 287 22.83 -25.38 -39.80
CA LYS A 287 23.21 -24.65 -41.02
C LYS A 287 22.01 -23.96 -41.68
N ASP A 288 20.89 -24.68 -41.83
CA ASP A 288 19.66 -24.13 -42.42
C ASP A 288 19.07 -23.00 -41.57
N CYS A 289 19.16 -23.11 -40.24
CA CYS A 289 18.73 -22.05 -39.33
C CYS A 289 19.61 -20.80 -39.48
N LEU A 290 20.93 -20.95 -39.49
CA LEU A 290 21.88 -19.84 -39.66
C LEU A 290 21.73 -19.14 -41.01
N GLN A 291 21.48 -19.90 -42.08
CA GLN A 291 21.20 -19.35 -43.41
C GLN A 291 19.92 -18.51 -43.42
N ARG A 292 18.83 -19.05 -42.85
CA ARG A 292 17.58 -18.29 -42.71
C ARG A 292 17.78 -17.02 -41.90
N SER A 293 18.48 -17.09 -40.77
CA SER A 293 18.79 -15.92 -39.94
C SER A 293 19.58 -14.85 -40.70
N THR A 294 20.54 -15.25 -41.55
CA THR A 294 21.33 -14.33 -42.38
C THR A 294 20.44 -13.60 -43.39
N ILE A 295 19.48 -14.31 -44.00
CA ILE A 295 18.51 -13.72 -44.93
C ILE A 295 17.58 -12.75 -44.19
N HIS A 296 17.08 -13.14 -43.02
CA HIS A 296 16.18 -12.31 -42.22
C HIS A 296 16.85 -11.03 -41.68
N SER A 297 18.15 -11.09 -41.34
CA SER A 297 18.91 -9.92 -40.87
C SER A 297 19.38 -9.02 -42.00
N ASN A 298 19.17 -9.40 -43.27
CA ASN A 298 19.69 -8.72 -44.45
C ASN A 298 21.20 -8.43 -44.37
N SER A 299 21.95 -9.33 -43.71
CA SER A 299 23.40 -9.19 -43.54
C SER A 299 24.13 -9.59 -44.81
N GLN A 300 25.08 -8.76 -45.25
CA GLN A 300 25.98 -9.10 -46.36
C GLN A 300 27.02 -10.16 -45.96
N VAL A 301 27.29 -10.30 -44.66
CA VAL A 301 28.24 -11.28 -44.11
C VAL A 301 27.45 -12.47 -43.56
N GLY A 302 27.69 -13.64 -44.13
CA GLY A 302 27.09 -14.89 -43.68
C GLY A 302 27.71 -15.40 -42.38
N THR A 303 26.93 -16.14 -41.60
CA THR A 303 27.48 -16.82 -40.41
C THR A 303 28.36 -17.99 -40.83
N ILE A 304 29.58 -18.06 -40.29
CA ILE A 304 30.52 -19.16 -40.56
C ILE A 304 30.30 -20.26 -39.52
N PHE A 305 29.99 -21.47 -39.98
CA PHE A 305 29.90 -22.65 -39.14
C PHE A 305 31.01 -23.64 -39.53
N HIS A 306 31.98 -23.82 -38.63
CA HIS A 306 33.17 -24.63 -38.85
C HIS A 306 33.22 -25.80 -37.86
N GLU A 307 33.56 -26.98 -38.35
CA GLU A 307 33.80 -28.15 -37.51
C GLU A 307 35.26 -28.14 -37.05
N MET A 308 35.47 -28.30 -35.75
CA MET A 308 36.79 -28.28 -35.13
C MET A 308 37.10 -29.65 -34.52
N ASP A 309 38.34 -30.09 -34.70
CA ASP A 309 38.87 -31.24 -33.98
C ASP A 309 39.30 -30.78 -32.57
N THR A 310 38.87 -31.51 -31.54
CA THR A 310 39.20 -31.22 -30.15
C THR A 310 39.53 -32.50 -29.38
N ILE A 311 40.34 -32.34 -28.32
CA ILE A 311 40.74 -33.40 -27.40
C ILE A 311 39.76 -33.47 -26.21
N GLU A 312 38.94 -32.45 -26.01
CA GLU A 312 37.96 -32.39 -24.93
C GLU A 312 36.86 -33.44 -25.09
N SER A 313 36.39 -33.98 -23.97
CA SER A 313 35.31 -34.96 -23.96
C SER A 313 33.96 -34.28 -24.26
N PRO A 314 33.22 -34.69 -25.30
CA PRO A 314 31.91 -34.12 -25.59
C PRO A 314 30.91 -34.38 -24.45
N PRO A 315 29.87 -33.53 -24.31
CA PRO A 315 28.76 -33.81 -23.42
C PRO A 315 27.96 -35.01 -23.91
N THR A 316 27.32 -35.71 -22.98
CA THR A 316 26.44 -36.86 -23.30
C THR A 316 25.05 -36.36 -23.69
N TYR A 317 24.47 -36.92 -24.75
CA TYR A 317 23.13 -36.59 -25.21
C TYR A 317 22.33 -37.86 -25.52
N PHE A 318 21.21 -38.05 -24.83
CA PHE A 318 20.26 -39.14 -25.08
C PHE A 318 18.97 -38.58 -25.68
N ARG A 319 18.51 -39.19 -26.78
CA ARG A 319 17.24 -38.81 -27.40
C ARG A 319 16.09 -39.50 -26.66
N THR A 320 15.38 -38.75 -25.82
CA THR A 320 14.21 -39.24 -25.08
C THR A 320 12.90 -38.75 -25.70
N ASP A 321 11.85 -39.56 -25.58
CA ASP A 321 10.45 -39.19 -25.82
C ASP A 321 9.70 -38.98 -24.49
N LYS A 322 8.39 -38.68 -24.56
CA LYS A 322 7.56 -38.44 -23.36
C LYS A 322 7.55 -39.64 -22.40
N PHE A 323 7.73 -40.86 -22.89
CA PHE A 323 7.69 -42.07 -22.07
C PHE A 323 9.07 -42.38 -21.46
N THR A 324 10.12 -42.33 -22.28
CA THR A 324 11.50 -42.68 -21.91
C THR A 324 12.20 -41.59 -21.09
N ASN A 325 11.74 -40.34 -21.13
CA ASN A 325 12.32 -39.23 -20.35
C ASN A 325 12.30 -39.50 -18.84
N ALA A 326 11.19 -40.01 -18.28
CA ALA A 326 11.10 -40.31 -16.85
C ALA A 326 12.10 -41.40 -16.41
N PHE A 327 12.35 -42.40 -17.26
CA PHE A 327 13.35 -43.44 -16.98
C PHE A 327 14.77 -42.89 -17.07
N GLN A 328 15.03 -42.02 -18.05
CA GLN A 328 16.33 -41.36 -18.18
C GLN A 328 16.61 -40.46 -16.96
N GLU A 329 15.63 -39.72 -16.46
CA GLU A 329 15.77 -38.90 -15.24
C GLU A 329 16.16 -39.75 -14.02
N ILE A 330 15.57 -40.95 -13.88
CA ILE A 330 15.93 -41.89 -12.80
C ILE A 330 17.39 -42.32 -12.94
N VAL A 331 17.87 -42.62 -14.15
CA VAL A 331 19.27 -43.02 -14.40
C VAL A 331 20.23 -41.85 -14.16
N ASP A 332 19.88 -40.65 -14.62
CA ASP A 332 20.67 -39.43 -14.48
C ASP A 332 20.83 -39.04 -12.99
N ALA A 333 19.83 -39.30 -12.14
CA ALA A 333 19.89 -39.04 -10.70
C ALA A 333 20.98 -39.83 -9.97
N TYR A 334 21.41 -40.98 -10.51
CA TYR A 334 22.54 -41.75 -9.97
C TYR A 334 23.91 -41.20 -10.40
N GLY A 335 23.96 -40.12 -11.19
CA GLY A 335 25.22 -39.48 -11.61
C GLY A 335 25.96 -40.21 -12.72
N TYR A 336 25.33 -41.21 -13.36
CA TYR A 336 25.92 -41.96 -14.47
C TYR A 336 25.88 -41.15 -15.77
N VAL A 337 26.82 -40.21 -15.93
CA VAL A 337 27.11 -39.60 -17.24
C VAL A 337 27.96 -40.60 -18.03
N HIS A 338 27.31 -41.44 -18.83
CA HIS A 338 27.98 -42.48 -19.63
C HIS A 338 29.04 -41.85 -20.57
N CYS A 339 30.33 -42.19 -20.37
CA CYS A 339 31.37 -41.89 -21.35
C CYS A 339 30.99 -42.46 -22.72
N ILE A 340 31.14 -41.63 -23.76
CA ILE A 340 30.60 -41.69 -25.14
C ILE A 340 30.80 -43.00 -25.95
N LYS A 341 31.40 -44.04 -25.39
CA LYS A 341 31.64 -45.32 -26.07
C LYS A 341 31.41 -46.55 -25.18
N THR A 342 30.21 -46.75 -24.63
CA THR A 342 29.96 -47.97 -23.82
C THR A 342 29.01 -49.01 -24.41
N LEU A 343 28.26 -48.72 -25.50
CA LEU A 343 27.21 -49.65 -25.95
C LEU A 343 27.13 -49.92 -27.47
N HIS A 344 28.06 -49.44 -28.29
CA HIS A 344 28.06 -49.74 -29.74
C HIS A 344 29.09 -50.77 -30.19
N ASP A 345 29.80 -51.40 -29.24
CA ASP A 345 30.75 -52.53 -29.50
C ASP A 345 30.25 -53.84 -28.84
N ARG A 346 28.96 -54.17 -29.02
CA ARG A 346 28.45 -55.53 -28.80
C ARG A 346 27.48 -55.96 -29.87
#